data_AF-A0AAV4GCL4-F1
#
_entry.id   AF-A0AAV4GCL4-F1
#
_cell.length_a   1.000
_cell.length_b   1.000
_cell.length_c   1.000
_cell.angle_alpha   90.00
_cell.angle_beta   90.00
_cell.angle_gamma   90.00
#
_symmetry.space_group_name_H-M   'P 1'
#
loop_
_entity.id
_entity.type
_entity.pdbx_description
1 polymer ?
#
loop_
_entity_poly.entity_id
_entity_poly.type
_entity_poly.pdbx_seq_one_letter_code
_entity_poly.pdbx_strand_id
1 'polypeptide(L)'
;MFKLYKALVKSVLTYNCGTWAPTQSQEERLNAFHRKQLKKVLNIKYPVKITNSSLYNKCNERPLSIFILESRWRLFGHILRRDSQILANQAMSGYFVTEGSKFKGRPLTTLPVVLNRDLSRIINSNLQLKSSHDLEHLRSIAQQRDEWTKLTARIREAAEASQSEH
;
A
#
# COMPACT_ATOMS: atom_id res chain seq x y z
N MET A 1 24.73 -11.71 0.92
CA MET A 1 23.61 -11.95 1.87
C MET A 1 22.39 -11.07 1.62
N PHE A 2 22.54 -9.76 1.38
CA PHE A 2 21.38 -8.89 1.19
C PHE A 2 20.53 -9.22 -0.07
N LYS A 3 21.17 -9.57 -1.19
CA LYS A 3 20.47 -10.07 -2.39
C LYS A 3 19.66 -11.34 -2.10
N LEU A 4 20.17 -12.24 -1.25
CA LEU A 4 19.50 -13.48 -0.85
C LEU A 4 18.24 -13.20 -0.01
N TYR A 5 18.33 -12.25 0.94
CA TYR A 5 17.16 -11.79 1.70
C TYR A 5 16.04 -11.26 0.79
N LYS A 6 16.39 -10.42 -0.19
CA LYS A 6 15.40 -9.90 -1.15
C LYS A 6 14.77 -11.03 -1.98
N ALA A 7 15.59 -11.96 -2.45
CA ALA A 7 15.15 -13.03 -3.34
C ALA A 7 14.29 -14.09 -2.66
N LEU A 8 14.50 -14.38 -1.37
CA LEU A 8 13.79 -15.47 -0.67
C LEU A 8 12.75 -14.97 0.32
N VAL A 9 13.10 -14.00 1.17
CA VAL A 9 12.21 -13.58 2.27
C VAL A 9 11.29 -12.47 1.80
N LYS A 10 11.84 -11.42 1.17
CA LYS A 10 11.03 -10.28 0.73
C LYS A 10 10.07 -10.68 -0.39
N SER A 11 10.51 -11.48 -1.35
CA SER A 11 9.67 -11.98 -2.47
C SER A 11 8.45 -12.75 -1.97
N VAL A 12 8.65 -13.70 -1.05
CA VAL A 12 7.57 -14.52 -0.48
C VAL A 12 6.66 -13.66 0.39
N LEU A 13 7.24 -12.80 1.24
CA LEU A 13 6.45 -11.91 2.12
C LEU A 13 5.59 -10.91 1.35
N THR A 14 6.06 -10.49 0.18
CA THR A 14 5.35 -9.51 -0.66
C THR A 14 4.52 -10.15 -1.77
N TYR A 15 4.47 -11.48 -1.81
CA TYR A 15 3.64 -12.19 -2.75
C TYR A 15 2.17 -11.84 -2.53
N ASN A 16 1.51 -11.37 -3.59
CA ASN A 16 0.11 -10.91 -3.56
C ASN A 16 -0.22 -9.84 -2.50
N CYS A 17 0.76 -9.12 -1.96
CA CYS A 17 0.49 -8.11 -0.94
C CYS A 17 -0.39 -6.95 -1.43
N GLY A 18 -0.56 -6.81 -2.75
CA GLY A 18 -1.47 -5.85 -3.35
C GLY A 18 -2.96 -6.08 -3.03
N THR A 19 -3.36 -7.30 -2.63
CA THR A 19 -4.74 -7.59 -2.20
C THR A 19 -4.95 -7.40 -0.71
N TRP A 20 -3.92 -7.05 0.05
CA TRP A 20 -4.02 -6.91 1.50
C TRP A 20 -4.62 -5.56 1.87
N ALA A 21 -5.49 -5.58 2.88
CA ALA A 21 -6.05 -4.39 3.52
C ALA A 21 -5.54 -4.28 4.97
N PRO A 22 -4.22 -4.09 5.19
CA PRO A 22 -3.65 -4.13 6.53
C PRO A 22 -4.07 -2.93 7.38
N THR A 23 -4.27 -3.19 8.68
CA THR A 23 -4.39 -2.12 9.67
C THR A 23 -3.05 -1.42 9.88
N GLN A 24 -3.07 -0.20 10.43
CA GLN A 24 -1.84 0.53 10.75
C GLN A 24 -0.91 -0.27 11.67
N SER A 25 -1.48 -0.94 12.67
CA SER A 25 -0.71 -1.82 13.58
C SER A 25 -0.09 -3.03 12.87
N GLN A 26 -0.74 -3.58 11.84
CA GLN A 26 -0.16 -4.64 11.02
C GLN A 26 0.99 -4.11 10.14
N GLU A 27 0.83 -2.93 9.54
CA GLU A 27 1.90 -2.26 8.79
C GLU A 27 3.14 -1.98 9.66
N GLU A 28 2.95 -1.50 10.89
CA GLU A 28 4.02 -1.27 11.86
C GLU A 28 4.75 -2.56 12.26
N ARG A 29 4.01 -3.65 12.48
CA ARG A 29 4.59 -4.97 12.78
C ARG A 29 5.41 -5.50 11.60
N LEU A 30 4.93 -5.32 10.37
CA LEU A 30 5.65 -5.68 9.16
C LEU A 30 6.94 -4.87 8.99
N ASN A 31 6.89 -3.56 9.26
CA ASN A 31 8.05 -2.69 9.26
C ASN A 31 9.07 -3.10 10.35
N ALA A 32 8.60 -3.44 11.55
CA ALA A 32 9.46 -3.91 12.63
C ALA A 32 10.15 -5.24 12.27
N PHE A 33 9.42 -6.18 11.68
CA PHE A 33 9.98 -7.43 11.18
C PHE A 33 11.06 -7.15 10.11
N HIS A 34 10.74 -6.32 9.11
CA HIS A 34 11.67 -5.96 8.05
C HIS A 34 12.97 -5.35 8.61
N ARG A 35 12.87 -4.37 9.51
CA ARG A 35 14.04 -3.77 10.20
C ARG A 35 14.85 -4.80 10.98
N LYS A 36 14.21 -5.75 11.66
CA LYS A 36 14.90 -6.85 12.38
C LYS A 36 15.72 -7.71 11.42
N GLN A 37 15.19 -8.02 10.23
CA GLN A 37 15.93 -8.77 9.21
C GLN A 37 17.09 -7.95 8.64
N LEU A 38 16.89 -6.66 8.35
CA LEU A 38 17.98 -5.79 7.87
C LEU A 38 19.14 -5.73 8.87
N LYS A 39 18.84 -5.57 10.17
CA LYS A 39 19.88 -5.58 11.22
C LYS A 39 20.65 -6.89 11.27
N LYS A 40 19.96 -8.04 11.10
CA LYS A 40 20.61 -9.35 11.02
C LYS A 40 21.53 -9.48 9.81
N VAL A 41 21.08 -9.04 8.63
CA VAL A 41 21.87 -9.09 7.40
C VAL A 41 23.11 -8.19 7.48
N LEU A 42 23.00 -7.04 8.15
CA LEU A 42 24.13 -6.14 8.40
C LEU A 42 24.98 -6.55 9.62
N ASN A 43 24.64 -7.65 10.29
CA ASN A 43 25.29 -8.12 11.52
C ASN A 43 25.40 -7.05 12.63
N ILE A 44 24.40 -6.18 12.73
CA ILE A 44 24.34 -5.13 13.76
C ILE A 44 23.87 -5.77 15.06
N LYS A 45 24.78 -5.87 16.04
CA LYS A 45 24.51 -6.38 17.38
C LYS A 45 24.53 -5.24 18.39
N TYR A 46 23.85 -5.45 19.51
CA TYR A 46 24.05 -4.62 20.70
C TYR A 46 25.54 -4.59 21.07
N PRO A 47 26.12 -3.45 21.51
CA PRO A 47 25.49 -2.18 21.92
C PRO A 47 25.34 -1.14 20.80
N VAL A 48 25.63 -1.48 19.54
CA VAL A 48 25.61 -0.52 18.43
C VAL A 48 24.19 0.00 18.18
N LYS A 49 24.01 1.31 18.39
CA LYS A 49 22.74 2.01 18.10
C LYS A 49 22.78 2.56 16.67
N ILE A 50 21.73 2.27 15.90
CA ILE A 50 21.50 2.81 14.56
C ILE A 50 20.07 3.31 14.46
N THR A 51 19.87 4.49 13.87
CA THR A 51 18.55 5.04 13.60
C THR A 51 17.85 4.26 12.49
N ASN A 52 16.51 4.30 12.46
CA ASN A 52 15.73 3.62 11.42
C ASN A 52 16.07 4.16 10.02
N SER A 53 16.18 5.48 9.88
CA SER A 53 16.56 6.15 8.62
C SER A 53 17.94 5.72 8.14
N SER A 54 18.94 5.69 9.02
CA SER A 54 20.29 5.23 8.68
C SER A 54 20.31 3.75 8.26
N LEU A 55 19.54 2.90 8.93
CA LEU A 55 19.41 1.48 8.57
C LEU A 55 18.86 1.30 7.15
N TYR A 56 17.82 2.05 6.80
CA TYR A 56 17.22 2.03 5.46
C TYR A 56 18.16 2.57 4.38
N ASN A 57 18.82 3.70 4.65
CA ASN A 57 19.79 4.31 3.74
C ASN A 57 20.97 3.37 3.45
N LYS A 58 21.51 2.68 4.48
CA LYS A 58 22.59 1.70 4.30
C LYS A 58 22.19 0.51 3.42
N CYS A 59 20.94 0.09 3.48
CA CYS A 59 20.42 -1.01 2.67
C CYS A 59 19.86 -0.56 1.32
N ASN A 60 19.78 0.75 1.06
CA ASN A 60 19.03 1.33 -0.05
C ASN A 60 17.61 0.72 -0.14
N GLU A 61 16.90 0.70 0.98
CA GLU A 61 15.56 0.13 1.14
C GLU A 61 14.60 1.12 1.77
N ARG A 62 13.30 0.81 1.65
CA ARG A 62 12.20 1.59 2.24
C ARG A 62 11.41 0.71 3.19
N PRO A 63 10.58 1.30 4.09
CA PRO A 63 9.65 0.53 4.89
C PRO A 63 8.77 -0.39 4.02
N LEU A 64 8.47 -1.58 4.54
CA LEU A 64 7.70 -2.57 3.80
C LEU A 64 6.25 -2.11 3.54
N SER A 65 5.71 -1.27 4.43
CA SER A 65 4.40 -0.62 4.23
C SER A 65 4.32 0.18 2.92
N ILE A 66 5.40 0.87 2.54
CA ILE A 66 5.48 1.62 1.28
C ILE A 66 5.42 0.68 0.07
N PHE A 67 6.15 -0.43 0.13
CA PHE A 67 6.12 -1.45 -0.94
C PHE A 67 4.74 -2.08 -1.10
N ILE A 68 4.05 -2.35 0.01
CA ILE A 68 2.69 -2.90 0.01
C ILE A 68 1.71 -1.88 -0.59
N LEU A 69 1.85 -0.61 -0.23
CA LEU A 69 1.09 0.48 -0.83
C LEU A 69 1.29 0.54 -2.34
N GLU A 70 2.53 0.59 -2.83
CA GLU A 70 2.83 0.62 -4.26
C GLU A 70 2.24 -0.61 -4.99
N SER A 71 2.39 -1.80 -4.41
CA SER A 71 1.87 -3.04 -4.98
C SER A 71 0.34 -3.06 -5.08
N ARG A 72 -0.34 -2.50 -4.07
CA ARG A 72 -1.79 -2.37 -4.01
C ARG A 72 -2.32 -1.39 -5.04
N TRP A 73 -1.69 -0.21 -5.16
CA TRP A 73 -2.06 0.77 -6.19
C TRP A 73 -1.74 0.28 -7.61
N ARG A 74 -0.65 -0.47 -7.79
CA ARG A 74 -0.34 -1.12 -9.07
C ARG A 74 -1.39 -2.15 -9.46
N LEU A 75 -1.83 -2.99 -8.51
CA LEU A 75 -2.89 -3.97 -8.74
C LEU A 75 -4.23 -3.28 -9.01
N PHE A 76 -4.58 -2.27 -8.23
CA PHE A 76 -5.83 -1.53 -8.40
C PHE A 76 -5.90 -0.86 -9.77
N GLY A 77 -4.84 -0.17 -10.19
CA GLY A 77 -4.76 0.41 -11.53
C GLY A 77 -4.76 -0.64 -12.65
N HIS A 78 -4.29 -1.86 -12.40
CA HIS A 78 -4.44 -2.96 -13.35
C HIS A 78 -5.91 -3.40 -13.47
N ILE A 79 -6.62 -3.55 -12.34
CA ILE A 79 -8.05 -3.91 -12.33
C ILE A 79 -8.89 -2.86 -13.06
N LEU A 80 -8.69 -1.57 -12.76
CA LEU A 80 -9.45 -0.48 -13.36
C LEU A 80 -9.30 -0.38 -14.89
N ARG A 81 -8.10 -0.69 -15.40
CA ARG A 81 -7.81 -0.68 -16.85
C ARG A 81 -8.38 -1.87 -17.60
N ARG A 82 -8.71 -2.96 -16.90
CA ARG A 82 -9.30 -4.14 -17.53
C ARG A 82 -10.80 -3.91 -17.78
N ASP A 83 -11.37 -4.83 -18.56
CA ASP A 83 -12.79 -4.88 -18.85
C ASP A 83 -13.64 -4.85 -17.56
N SER A 84 -14.78 -4.16 -17.60
CA SER A 84 -15.77 -4.14 -16.52
C SER A 84 -16.38 -5.52 -16.26
N GLN A 85 -16.33 -6.44 -17.22
CA GLN A 85 -16.87 -7.80 -17.07
C GLN A 85 -16.00 -8.72 -16.20
N ILE A 86 -14.78 -8.31 -15.84
CA ILE A 86 -13.93 -9.12 -14.96
C ILE A 86 -14.50 -9.10 -13.53
N LEU A 87 -14.54 -10.27 -12.89
CA LEU A 87 -15.03 -10.46 -11.52
C LEU A 87 -14.45 -9.45 -10.52
N ALA A 88 -13.15 -9.13 -10.61
CA ALA A 88 -12.50 -8.16 -9.74
C ALA A 88 -13.05 -6.73 -9.91
N ASN A 89 -13.44 -6.35 -11.13
CA ASN A 89 -14.01 -5.05 -11.43
C ASN A 89 -15.48 -5.02 -10.98
N GLN A 90 -16.25 -6.05 -11.30
CA GLN A 90 -17.63 -6.22 -10.81
C GLN A 90 -17.71 -6.21 -9.28
N ALA A 91 -16.79 -6.89 -8.59
CA ALA A 91 -16.72 -6.87 -7.13
C ALA A 91 -16.41 -5.47 -6.58
N MET A 92 -15.54 -4.71 -7.24
CA MET A 92 -15.21 -3.33 -6.86
C MET A 92 -16.41 -2.39 -7.08
N SER A 93 -17.09 -2.48 -8.22
CA SER A 93 -18.31 -1.70 -8.49
C SER A 93 -19.44 -2.09 -7.53
N GLY A 94 -19.64 -3.38 -7.29
CA GLY A 94 -20.67 -3.91 -6.39
C GLY A 94 -20.52 -3.44 -4.95
N TYR A 95 -19.29 -3.20 -4.48
CA TYR A 95 -19.03 -2.65 -3.15
C TYR A 95 -19.76 -1.31 -2.90
N PHE A 96 -19.88 -0.45 -3.92
CA PHE A 96 -20.53 0.86 -3.80
C PHE A 96 -22.03 0.84 -4.09
N VAL A 97 -22.54 -0.21 -4.73
CA VAL A 97 -23.96 -0.34 -5.10
C VAL A 97 -24.78 -1.00 -3.98
N THR A 98 -24.13 -1.80 -3.12
CA THR A 98 -24.85 -2.61 -2.14
C THR A 98 -25.22 -1.79 -0.89
N GLU A 99 -26.46 -1.28 -0.83
CA GLU A 99 -27.07 -0.70 0.38
C GLU A 99 -27.53 -1.79 1.38
N GLY A 100 -26.68 -2.80 1.60
CA GLY A 100 -26.98 -3.88 2.54
C GLY A 100 -26.94 -3.44 4.00
N SER A 101 -27.74 -4.09 4.85
CA SER A 101 -27.67 -3.94 6.31
C SER A 101 -26.23 -4.04 6.80
N LYS A 102 -25.71 -2.94 7.35
CA LYS A 102 -24.35 -2.88 7.89
C LYS A 102 -24.29 -3.82 9.09
N PHE A 103 -23.37 -4.78 9.07
CA PHE A 103 -23.14 -5.69 10.18
C PHE A 103 -22.93 -4.90 11.49
N LYS A 104 -23.66 -5.26 12.55
CA LYS A 104 -23.50 -4.63 13.87
C LYS A 104 -22.14 -5.00 14.45
N GLY A 105 -21.22 -4.04 14.55
CA GLY A 105 -19.88 -4.23 15.11
C GLY A 105 -18.83 -3.35 14.44
N ARG A 106 -17.54 -3.54 14.77
CA ARG A 106 -16.43 -2.84 14.11
C ARG A 106 -16.33 -3.33 12.66
N PRO A 107 -16.46 -2.46 11.65
CA PRO A 107 -16.29 -2.86 10.26
C PRO A 107 -14.89 -3.43 10.04
N LEU A 108 -14.80 -4.57 9.36
CA LEU A 108 -13.54 -5.11 8.87
C LEU A 108 -12.91 -4.10 7.90
N THR A 109 -11.59 -3.95 7.93
CA THR A 109 -10.89 -3.10 6.97
C THR A 109 -10.95 -3.75 5.59
N THR A 110 -11.68 -3.13 4.67
CA THR A 110 -11.80 -3.56 3.28
C THR A 110 -10.81 -2.81 2.38
N LEU A 111 -10.51 -3.36 1.20
CA LEU A 111 -9.62 -2.72 0.23
C LEU A 111 -10.05 -1.28 -0.13
N PRO A 112 -11.33 -0.98 -0.44
CA PRO A 112 -11.78 0.39 -0.71
C PRO A 112 -11.53 1.36 0.45
N VAL A 113 -11.70 0.92 1.70
CA VAL A 113 -11.43 1.75 2.88
C VAL A 113 -9.95 2.10 2.99
N VAL A 114 -9.06 1.13 2.75
CA VAL A 114 -7.62 1.36 2.79
C VAL A 114 -7.16 2.22 1.61
N LEU A 115 -7.73 2.04 0.41
CA LEU A 115 -7.47 2.91 -0.75
C LEU A 115 -7.91 4.35 -0.48
N ASN A 116 -9.09 4.56 0.11
CA ASN A 116 -9.55 5.89 0.49
C ASN A 116 -8.67 6.53 1.58
N ARG A 117 -8.20 5.73 2.56
CA ARG A 117 -7.22 6.18 3.55
C ARG A 117 -5.91 6.62 2.90
N ASP A 118 -5.44 5.89 1.89
CA ASP A 118 -4.23 6.26 1.16
C ASP A 118 -4.39 7.55 0.37
N LEU A 119 -5.54 7.75 -0.29
CA LEU A 119 -5.86 9.00 -0.99
C LEU A 119 -5.91 10.19 -0.04
N SER A 120 -6.45 9.99 1.17
CA SER A 120 -6.56 11.02 2.20
C SER A 120 -5.20 11.51 2.71
N ARG A 121 -4.08 10.80 2.42
CA ARG A 121 -2.74 11.26 2.75
C ARG A 121 -2.25 12.39 1.83
N ILE A 122 -2.86 12.55 0.65
CA ILE A 122 -2.52 13.65 -0.25
C ILE A 122 -3.27 14.90 0.22
N ILE A 123 -2.54 15.84 0.81
CA ILE A 123 -3.06 17.04 1.48
C ILE A 123 -3.81 18.00 0.52
N ASN A 124 -3.74 17.81 -0.81
CA ASN A 124 -4.34 18.71 -1.82
C ASN A 124 -5.03 17.95 -2.98
N SER A 125 -5.74 16.86 -2.70
CA SER A 125 -6.51 16.16 -3.75
C SER A 125 -7.98 16.01 -3.38
N ASN A 126 -8.85 16.39 -4.31
CA ASN A 126 -10.30 16.11 -4.24
C ASN A 126 -10.62 14.63 -4.55
N LEU A 127 -9.63 13.74 -4.50
CA LEU A 127 -9.78 12.33 -4.80
C LEU A 127 -10.28 11.60 -3.55
N GLN A 128 -11.45 10.99 -3.68
CA GLN A 128 -12.03 10.10 -2.68
C GLN A 128 -12.43 8.81 -3.36
N LEU A 129 -12.69 7.76 -2.58
CA LEU A 129 -13.25 6.52 -3.08
C LEU A 129 -14.39 6.10 -2.15
N LYS A 130 -15.52 6.80 -2.29
CA LYS A 130 -16.73 6.61 -1.47
C LYS A 130 -17.96 6.25 -2.30
N SER A 131 -17.98 6.64 -3.57
CA SER A 131 -19.10 6.43 -4.48
C SER A 131 -18.67 5.69 -5.76
N SER A 132 -19.65 5.16 -6.50
CA SER A 132 -19.45 4.62 -7.85
C SER A 132 -18.93 5.67 -8.84
N HIS A 133 -19.36 6.93 -8.69
CA HIS A 133 -18.85 8.04 -9.49
C HIS A 133 -17.34 8.27 -9.26
N ASP A 134 -16.90 8.19 -8.00
CA ASP A 134 -15.49 8.31 -7.65
C ASP A 134 -14.64 7.20 -8.27
N LEU A 135 -15.18 5.97 -8.28
CA LEU A 135 -14.55 4.82 -8.90
C LEU A 135 -14.35 5.05 -10.41
N GLU A 136 -15.36 5.56 -11.10
CA GLU A 136 -15.28 5.83 -12.55
C GLU A 136 -14.32 6.98 -12.86
N HIS A 137 -14.26 8.01 -12.01
CA HIS A 137 -13.26 9.06 -12.12
C HIS A 137 -11.83 8.51 -11.92
N LEU A 138 -11.61 7.64 -10.94
CA LEU A 138 -10.30 6.96 -10.81
C LEU A 138 -10.03 6.04 -11.99
N ARG A 139 -11.05 5.44 -12.60
CA ARG A 139 -10.93 4.61 -13.78
C ARG A 139 -10.46 5.40 -15.00
N SER A 140 -11.01 6.58 -15.23
CA SER A 140 -10.58 7.46 -16.33
C SER A 140 -9.11 7.87 -16.16
N ILE A 141 -8.69 8.22 -14.94
CA ILE A 141 -7.28 8.49 -14.61
C ILE A 141 -6.42 7.24 -14.84
N ALA A 142 -6.89 6.05 -14.44
CA ALA A 142 -6.14 4.81 -14.58
C ALA A 142 -5.88 4.43 -16.04
N GLN A 143 -6.76 4.79 -16.98
CA GLN A 143 -6.53 4.58 -18.42
C GLN A 143 -5.35 5.39 -18.94
N GLN A 144 -5.13 6.58 -18.40
CA GLN A 144 -3.96 7.41 -18.69
C GLN A 144 -2.78 6.95 -17.83
N ARG A 145 -1.93 6.08 -18.39
CA ARG A 145 -0.82 5.45 -17.65
C ARG A 145 0.12 6.47 -17.00
N ASP A 146 0.39 7.59 -17.65
CA ASP A 146 1.27 8.64 -17.13
C ASP A 146 0.64 9.34 -15.92
N GLU A 147 -0.64 9.69 -16.00
CA GLU A 147 -1.38 10.29 -14.89
C GLU A 147 -1.52 9.32 -13.71
N TRP A 148 -1.78 8.03 -13.98
CA TRP A 148 -1.78 7.01 -12.93
C TRP A 148 -0.40 6.89 -12.25
N THR A 149 0.68 6.94 -13.02
CA THR A 149 2.04 6.86 -12.49
C THR A 149 2.35 8.08 -11.61
N LYS A 150 1.96 9.29 -12.05
CA LYS A 150 2.10 10.52 -11.24
C LYS A 150 1.28 10.43 -9.95
N LEU A 151 0.03 9.96 -10.03
CA LEU A 151 -0.84 9.80 -8.85
C LEU A 151 -0.20 8.85 -7.83
N THR A 152 0.21 7.66 -8.27
CA THR A 152 0.82 6.66 -7.37
C THR A 152 2.15 7.14 -6.77
N ALA A 153 2.95 7.91 -7.52
CA ALA A 153 4.15 8.55 -6.99
C ALA A 153 3.83 9.57 -5.88
N ARG A 154 2.80 10.41 -6.07
CA ARG A 154 2.35 11.37 -5.05
C ARG A 154 1.86 10.68 -3.77
N ILE A 155 1.09 9.59 -3.91
CA ILE A 155 0.62 8.81 -2.74
C ILE A 155 1.80 8.22 -1.97
N ARG A 156 2.79 7.69 -2.70
CA ARG A 156 4.01 7.15 -2.12
C ARG A 156 4.80 8.21 -1.36
N GLU A 157 5.03 9.36 -1.98
CA GLU A 157 5.77 10.48 -1.36
C GLU A 157 5.07 10.97 -0.09
N ALA A 158 3.74 11.09 -0.12
CA ALA A 158 2.96 11.42 1.07
C ALA A 158 3.10 10.36 2.18
N ALA A 159 3.09 9.07 1.82
CA ALA A 159 3.26 7.99 2.78
C ALA A 159 4.68 7.90 3.35
N GLU A 160 5.70 8.24 2.57
CA GLU A 160 7.10 8.31 3.02
C GLU A 160 7.31 9.47 4.00
N ALA A 161 6.71 10.64 3.73
CA ALA A 161 6.77 11.80 4.63
C ALA A 161 6.17 11.48 6.02
N SER A 162 5.03 10.79 6.07
CA SER A 162 4.43 10.36 7.36
C SER A 162 5.26 9.33 8.13
N GLN A 163 6.22 8.65 7.50
CA GLN A 163 7.08 7.65 8.16
C GLN A 163 8.43 8.24 8.61
N SER A 164 8.86 9.37 8.06
CA SER A 164 10.10 10.06 8.48
C SER A 164 9.96 10.84 9.80
N GLU A 165 8.73 11.14 10.22
CA GLU A 165 8.44 11.88 11.45
C GLU A 165 8.39 11.00 12.71
N HIS A 166 8.67 9.69 12.61
CA HIS A 166 8.63 8.70 13.71
C HIS A 166 9.92 7.87 13.78
#